data_AF-A0AA92C674-F1
#
_entry.id   AF-A0AA92C674-F1
#
_cell.length_a   1.000
_cell.length_b   1.000
_cell.length_c   1.000
_cell.angle_alpha   90.00
_cell.angle_beta   90.00
_cell.angle_gamma   90.00
#
_symmetry.space_group_name_H-M   'P 1'
#
loop_
_entity.id
_entity.type
_entity.pdbx_description
1 polymer ?
#
loop_
_entity_poly.entity_id
_entity_poly.type
_entity_poly.pdbx_seq_one_letter_code
_entity_poly.pdbx_strand_id
1 'polypeptide(L)'
;MSEFFHLQTLIIIVAGAVATYLTRVGGYVLMTRMKSIPPRVEAGLNAVPVAVLTTLVAPAFFEGGYDVKLGLIVALIVGLRFPGLIMLFAGWALVVALRHFQLS
;
A
#
# COMPACT_ATOMS: atom_id res chain seq x y z
N MET A 1 24.18 5.80 27.76
CA MET A 1 23.77 5.07 26.54
C MET A 1 22.37 5.47 26.03
N SER A 2 21.68 6.45 26.61
CA SER A 2 20.34 6.92 26.18
C SER A 2 20.38 8.06 25.14
N GLU A 3 21.34 8.99 25.24
CA GLU A 3 21.46 10.14 24.31
C GLU A 3 21.77 9.73 22.85
N PHE A 4 22.53 8.67 22.65
CA PHE A 4 22.88 8.18 21.31
C PHE A 4 21.64 7.72 20.51
N PHE A 5 20.62 7.17 21.17
CA PHE A 5 19.40 6.74 20.49
C PHE A 5 18.61 7.92 19.93
N HIS A 6 18.53 9.05 20.63
CA HIS A 6 17.82 10.24 20.12
C HIS A 6 18.52 10.84 18.90
N LEU A 7 19.85 10.98 18.96
CA LEU A 7 20.62 11.55 17.86
C LEU A 7 20.62 10.60 16.64
N GLN A 8 20.72 9.28 16.86
CA GLN A 8 20.63 8.28 15.81
C GLN A 8 19.23 8.22 15.17
N THR A 9 18.16 8.23 15.96
CA THR A 9 16.79 8.30 15.44
C THR A 9 16.56 9.57 14.64
N LEU A 10 17.05 10.72 15.12
CA LEU A 10 16.94 11.99 14.41
C LEU A 10 17.71 11.97 13.08
N ILE A 11 18.92 11.41 13.07
CA ILE A 11 19.69 11.20 11.83
C ILE A 11 18.93 10.27 10.88
N ILE A 12 18.35 9.16 11.35
CA ILE A 12 17.61 8.22 10.49
C ILE A 12 16.37 8.89 9.89
N ILE A 13 15.63 9.68 10.68
CA ILE A 13 14.46 10.42 10.19
C ILE A 13 14.88 11.43 9.12
N VAL A 14 15.92 12.23 9.37
CA VAL A 14 16.42 13.22 8.41
C VAL A 14 16.96 12.53 7.15
N ALA A 15 17.73 11.45 7.30
CA ALA A 15 18.24 10.67 6.18
C ALA A 15 17.10 10.06 5.35
N GLY A 16 16.08 9.51 6.00
CA GLY A 16 14.87 9.00 5.36
C GLY A 16 14.06 10.08 4.64
N ALA A 17 13.95 11.26 5.24
CA ALA A 17 13.30 12.42 4.62
C ALA A 17 14.05 12.88 3.37
N VAL A 18 15.38 13.01 3.45
CA VAL A 18 16.24 13.36 2.31
C VAL A 18 16.14 12.30 1.21
N ALA A 19 16.22 11.01 1.55
CA ALA A 19 16.09 9.91 0.59
C ALA A 19 14.72 9.89 -0.10
N THR A 20 13.65 10.16 0.64
CA THR A 20 12.29 10.26 0.10
C THR A 20 12.18 11.43 -0.87
N TYR A 21 12.73 12.60 -0.49
CA TYR A 21 12.73 13.78 -1.33
C TYR A 21 13.55 13.58 -2.60
N LEU A 22 14.73 12.95 -2.50
CA LEU A 22 15.55 12.59 -3.66
C LEU A 22 14.81 11.65 -4.61
N THR A 23 14.09 10.64 -4.09
CA THR A 23 13.29 9.73 -4.93
C THR A 23 12.17 10.49 -5.65
N ARG A 24 11.51 11.44 -4.98
CA ARG A 24 10.45 12.27 -5.57
C ARG A 24 10.98 13.22 -6.64
N VAL A 25 12.09 13.91 -6.37
CA VAL A 25 12.75 14.81 -7.33
C VAL A 25 13.31 14.00 -8.50
N GLY A 26 13.89 12.83 -8.26
CA GLY A 26 14.36 11.92 -9.30
C GLY A 26 13.24 11.53 -10.26
N GLY A 27 12.07 11.16 -9.74
CA GLY A 27 10.87 10.89 -10.56
C GLY A 27 10.40 12.12 -11.36
N TYR A 28 10.36 13.29 -10.73
CA TYR A 28 9.99 14.54 -11.39
C TYR A 28 10.96 14.92 -12.51
N VAL A 29 12.27 14.84 -12.27
CA VAL A 29 13.32 15.12 -13.25
C VAL A 29 13.27 14.11 -14.40
N LEU A 30 13.04 12.82 -14.11
CA LEU A 30 12.90 11.77 -15.12
C LEU A 30 11.70 12.04 -16.04
N MET A 31 10.55 12.42 -15.46
CA MET A 31 9.37 12.82 -16.22
C MET A 31 9.60 14.09 -17.04
N THR A 32 10.31 15.08 -16.49
CA THR A 32 10.60 16.34 -17.18
C THR A 32 11.62 16.16 -18.33
N ARG A 33 12.51 15.17 -18.22
CA ARG A 33 13.44 14.79 -19.29
C ARG A 33 12.76 13.98 -20.40
N MET A 34 11.72 13.22 -20.09
CA MET A 34 10.88 12.53 -21.09
C MET A 34 9.78 13.47 -21.61
N LYS A 35 10.18 14.48 -22.39
CA LYS A 35 9.28 15.48 -23.01
C LYS A 35 8.24 14.88 -23.98
N SER A 36 8.39 13.61 -24.32
CA SER A 36 7.42 12.77 -25.04
C SER A 36 7.41 11.42 -24.32
N ILE A 37 6.31 11.10 -23.63
CA ILE A 37 6.11 9.75 -23.10
C ILE A 37 5.62 8.91 -24.29
N PRO A 38 6.41 7.96 -24.81
CA PRO A 38 5.92 7.09 -25.86
C PRO A 38 4.74 6.27 -25.31
N PRO A 39 3.69 5.97 -26.11
CA PRO A 39 2.46 5.31 -25.65
C PRO A 39 2.68 4.02 -24.84
N ARG A 40 3.79 3.33 -25.08
CA ARG A 40 4.21 2.11 -24.37
C ARG A 40 4.63 2.36 -22.92
N VAL A 41 5.32 3.47 -22.63
CA VAL A 41 5.77 3.82 -21.27
C VAL A 41 4.60 4.33 -20.43
N GLU A 42 3.67 5.07 -21.02
CA GLU A 42 2.45 5.53 -20.37
C GLU A 42 1.54 4.36 -19.97
N ALA A 43 1.35 3.39 -20.87
CA ALA A 43 0.63 2.16 -20.57
C ALA A 43 1.31 1.34 -19.46
N GLY A 44 2.65 1.23 -19.50
CA GLY A 44 3.43 0.58 -18.45
C GLY A 44 3.26 1.28 -17.10
N LEU A 45 3.37 2.61 -17.07
CA LEU A 45 3.24 3.39 -15.85
C LEU A 45 1.83 3.31 -15.25
N ASN A 46 0.78 3.28 -16.06
CA ASN A 46 -0.59 3.08 -15.58
C ASN A 46 -0.82 1.67 -15.02
N ALA A 47 -0.07 0.67 -15.47
CA ALA A 47 -0.13 -0.70 -14.95
C ALA A 47 0.64 -0.87 -13.63
N VAL A 48 1.66 -0.06 -13.36
CA VAL A 48 2.51 -0.17 -12.15
C VAL A 48 1.72 -0.07 -10.84
N PRO A 49 0.84 0.93 -10.62
CA PRO A 49 0.05 1.02 -9.39
C PRO A 49 -0.81 -0.22 -9.14
N VAL A 50 -1.47 -0.73 -10.19
CA VAL A 50 -2.30 -1.93 -10.09
C VAL A 50 -1.44 -3.14 -9.73
N ALA A 51 -0.27 -3.31 -10.38
CA ALA A 51 0.64 -4.41 -10.10
C ALA A 51 1.18 -4.37 -8.66
N VAL A 52 1.53 -3.19 -8.13
CA VAL A 52 2.00 -3.06 -6.74
C VAL A 52 0.89 -3.39 -5.76
N LEU A 53 -0.34 -2.95 -6.01
CA LEU A 53 -1.46 -3.27 -5.14
C LEU A 53 -1.77 -4.77 -5.15
N THR A 54 -1.74 -5.44 -6.31
CA THR A 54 -2.00 -6.89 -6.39
C THR A 54 -0.90 -7.72 -5.72
N THR A 55 0.36 -7.29 -5.81
CA THR A 55 1.47 -7.96 -5.11
C THR A 55 1.47 -7.75 -3.60
N LEU A 56 0.81 -6.71 -3.09
CA LEU A 56 0.56 -6.55 -1.65
C LEU A 56 -0.61 -7.40 -1.18
N VAL A 57 -1.65 -7.54 -2.00
CA VAL A 57 -2.85 -8.32 -1.67
C VAL A 57 -2.58 -9.83 -1.71
N ALA A 58 -1.77 -10.32 -2.65
CA ALA A 58 -1.43 -11.73 -2.77
C ALA A 58 -0.81 -12.34 -1.48
N PRO A 59 0.28 -11.82 -0.90
CA PRO A 59 0.84 -12.34 0.35
C PRO A 59 -0.12 -12.15 1.51
N ALA A 60 -0.87 -11.04 1.58
CA ALA A 60 -1.90 -10.84 2.59
C ALA A 60 -2.99 -11.92 2.53
N PHE A 61 -3.29 -12.45 1.34
CA PHE A 61 -4.20 -13.58 1.18
C PHE A 61 -3.56 -14.92 1.59
N PHE A 62 -2.30 -15.18 1.23
CA PHE A 62 -1.65 -16.47 1.51
C PHE A 62 -1.18 -16.61 2.97
N GLU A 63 -0.53 -15.59 3.50
CA GLU A 63 0.01 -15.54 4.87
C GLU A 63 -1.04 -15.10 5.89
N GLY A 64 -2.12 -14.46 5.43
CA GLY A 64 -3.24 -14.07 6.29
C GLY A 64 -4.01 -15.25 6.85
N GLY A 65 -4.50 -15.09 8.08
CA GLY A 65 -5.43 -16.03 8.70
C GLY A 65 -6.76 -16.15 7.94
N TYR A 66 -7.60 -17.09 8.36
CA TYR A 66 -8.93 -17.28 7.76
C TYR A 66 -9.81 -16.02 7.85
N ASP A 67 -9.60 -15.21 8.89
CA ASP A 67 -10.20 -13.88 9.08
C ASP A 67 -9.88 -12.94 7.92
N VAL A 68 -8.60 -12.84 7.54
CA VAL A 68 -8.13 -11.95 6.48
C VAL A 68 -8.62 -12.43 5.11
N LYS A 69 -8.61 -13.75 4.85
CA LYS A 69 -9.10 -14.32 3.58
C LYS A 69 -10.58 -14.01 3.35
N LEU A 70 -11.43 -14.25 4.36
CA LEU A 70 -12.86 -13.95 4.28
C LEU A 70 -13.10 -12.44 4.13
N GLY A 71 -12.36 -11.60 4.87
CA GLY A 71 -12.42 -10.15 4.74
C GLY A 71 -12.10 -9.67 3.33
N LEU A 72 -11.08 -10.26 2.71
CA LEU A 72 -10.66 -9.93 1.34
C LEU A 72 -11.71 -10.34 0.30
N ILE A 73 -12.32 -11.52 0.45
CA ILE A 73 -13.39 -11.99 -0.45
C ILE A 73 -14.61 -11.08 -0.37
N VAL A 74 -15.05 -10.72 0.85
CA VAL A 74 -16.18 -9.81 1.03
C VAL A 74 -15.86 -8.42 0.48
N ALA A 75 -14.66 -7.90 0.75
CA ALA A 75 -14.23 -6.63 0.18
C ALA A 75 -14.22 -6.67 -1.36
N LEU A 76 -13.75 -7.77 -1.97
CA LEU A 76 -13.79 -7.95 -3.42
C LEU A 76 -15.24 -7.91 -3.95
N ILE A 77 -16.17 -8.65 -3.34
CA ILE A 77 -17.57 -8.70 -3.76
C ILE A 77 -18.24 -7.33 -3.62
N VAL A 78 -18.04 -6.65 -2.49
CA VAL A 78 -18.63 -5.32 -2.21
C VAL A 78 -18.00 -4.26 -3.11
N GLY A 79 -16.69 -4.32 -3.35
CA GLY A 79 -15.95 -3.39 -4.20
C GLY A 79 -16.36 -3.43 -5.68
N LEU A 80 -16.89 -4.56 -6.16
CA LEU A 80 -17.43 -4.65 -7.52
C LEU A 80 -18.75 -3.88 -7.69
N ARG A 81 -19.48 -3.60 -6.61
CA ARG A 81 -20.84 -3.04 -6.68
C ARG A 81 -21.02 -1.68 -5.99
N PHE A 82 -20.18 -1.36 -5.01
CA PHE A 82 -20.32 -0.20 -4.11
C PHE A 82 -19.05 0.68 -4.09
N PRO A 83 -19.17 1.97 -3.71
CA PRO A 83 -18.03 2.87 -3.55
C PRO A 83 -17.01 2.33 -2.54
N GLY A 84 -15.72 2.63 -2.78
CA GLY A 84 -14.59 2.08 -2.02
C GLY A 84 -14.66 2.28 -0.50
N LEU A 85 -15.38 3.31 -0.03
CA LEU A 85 -15.63 3.52 1.40
C LEU A 85 -16.46 2.37 2.00
N ILE A 86 -17.53 1.95 1.33
CA ILE A 86 -18.43 0.88 1.81
C ILE A 86 -17.69 -0.47 1.76
N MET A 87 -16.89 -0.70 0.73
CA MET A 87 -16.00 -1.87 0.65
C MET A 87 -15.04 -1.93 1.84
N LEU A 88 -14.39 -0.81 2.16
CA LEU A 88 -13.45 -0.72 3.29
C LEU A 88 -14.16 -1.02 4.61
N PHE A 89 -15.31 -0.38 4.86
CA PHE A 89 -16.08 -0.61 6.08
C PHE A 89 -16.58 -2.06 6.21
N ALA A 90 -17.08 -2.64 5.12
CA ALA A 90 -17.59 -4.02 5.14
C ALA A 90 -16.47 -5.05 5.40
N GLY A 91 -15.32 -4.90 4.73
CA GLY A 91 -14.16 -5.77 4.95
C GLY A 91 -13.59 -5.63 6.35
N TRP A 92 -13.44 -4.39 6.85
CA TRP A 92 -12.95 -4.12 8.19
C TRP A 92 -13.88 -4.69 9.27
N ALA A 93 -15.19 -4.43 9.17
CA ALA A 93 -16.17 -4.94 10.12
C ALA A 93 -16.19 -6.47 10.16
N LEU A 94 -16.06 -7.15 9.01
CA LEU A 94 -15.99 -8.61 8.95
C LEU A 94 -14.73 -9.15 9.64
N VAL A 95 -13.55 -8.58 9.36
CA VAL A 95 -12.28 -9.01 9.99
C VAL A 95 -12.32 -8.80 11.50
N VAL A 96 -12.83 -7.66 11.96
CA VAL A 96 -12.98 -7.37 13.39
C VAL A 96 -13.96 -8.35 14.05
N ALA A 97 -15.10 -8.63 13.42
CA ALA A 97 -16.07 -9.59 13.94
C ALA A 97 -15.50 -11.01 14.02
N LEU A 98 -14.79 -11.47 12.99
CA LEU A 98 -14.16 -12.79 12.95
C LEU A 98 -13.05 -12.92 13.99
N ARG A 99 -12.22 -11.89 14.17
CA ARG A 99 -11.21 -11.85 15.22
C ARG A 99 -11.81 -11.86 16.62
N HIS A 100 -12.92 -11.16 16.81
CA HIS A 100 -13.61 -11.14 18.11
C HIS A 100 -14.20 -12.52 18.45
N PHE A 101 -14.80 -13.21 17.48
CA PHE A 101 -15.35 -14.57 17.65
C PHE A 101 -14.27 -15.65 17.81
N GLN A 102 -13.06 -15.45 17.27
CA GLN A 102 -11.94 -16.39 17.45
C GLN A 102 -11.24 -16.25 18.81
N LEU A 103 -11.45 -15.16 19.55
CA LEU A 103 -10.86 -14.91 20.87
C LEU A 103 -11.80 -15.25 22.05
N SER A 104 -13.01 -15.76 21.79
CA SER A 104 -14.04 -16.14 22.77
C SER A 104 -14.34 -17.63 22.68
#